data_AF-A0A6I3IZU6-F1
#
_entry.id   AF-A0A6I3IZU6-F1
#
_cell.length_a   1.000
_cell.length_b   1.000
_cell.length_c   1.000
_cell.angle_alpha   90.00
_cell.angle_beta   90.00
_cell.angle_gamma   90.00
#
_symmetry.space_group_name_H-M   'P 1'
#
loop_
_entity.id
_entity.type
_entity.pdbx_description
1 polymer ?
#
loop_
_entity_poly.entity_id
_entity_poly.type
_entity_poly.pdbx_seq_one_letter_code
_entity_poly.pdbx_strand_id
1 'polypeptide(L)'
;MEIIKKQKNKAYILLESLVALAIFSMITSLLLSEIIHARRWQEKEWKKQEVLLVAKMAVQTRQSQLDLNGVAVRVERDSRHIRVLHNGEEVLYVEKE
;
A
#
# COMPACT_ATOMS: atom_id res chain seq x y z
N MET A 1 17.33 55.32 27.83
CA MET A 1 17.19 54.80 26.46
C MET A 1 17.61 53.32 26.41
N GLU A 2 17.01 52.47 27.26
CA GLU A 2 17.46 51.08 27.51
C GLU A 2 16.46 50.01 27.02
N ILE A 3 15.20 50.39 26.76
CA ILE A 3 14.10 49.44 26.51
C ILE A 3 14.04 48.97 25.03
N ILE A 4 14.67 49.70 24.10
CA ILE A 4 14.60 49.41 22.65
C ILE A 4 15.61 48.32 22.21
N LYS A 5 16.63 47.98 23.01
CA LYS A 5 17.70 47.03 22.63
C LYS A 5 17.34 45.55 22.80
N LYS A 6 16.44 45.18 23.73
CA LYS A 6 16.08 43.77 24.03
C LYS A 6 14.87 43.22 23.26
N GLN A 7 14.00 44.07 22.71
CA GLN A 7 12.82 43.62 21.95
C GLN A 7 13.18 42.99 20.59
N LYS A 8 14.22 43.49 19.92
CA LYS A 8 14.69 42.93 18.65
C LYS A 8 15.10 41.46 18.78
N ASN A 9 15.68 41.04 19.90
CA ASN A 9 16.06 39.64 20.12
C ASN A 9 14.87 38.71 20.34
N LYS A 10 13.85 39.12 21.11
CA LYS A 10 12.67 38.26 21.35
C LYS A 10 11.83 38.07 20.10
N ALA A 11 11.59 39.14 19.33
CA ALA A 11 10.85 39.05 18.08
C ALA A 11 11.62 38.23 17.03
N TYR A 12 12.95 38.35 16.98
CA TYR A 12 13.79 37.56 16.10
C TYR A 12 13.78 36.07 16.46
N ILE A 13 13.95 35.72 17.74
CA ILE A 13 13.88 34.33 18.22
C ILE A 13 12.50 33.72 17.93
N LEU A 14 11.44 34.50 18.08
CA LEU A 14 10.07 34.06 17.80
C LEU A 14 9.86 33.81 16.30
N LEU A 15 10.37 34.68 15.43
CA LEU A 15 10.33 34.50 13.98
C LEU A 15 11.17 33.29 13.54
N GLU A 16 12.38 33.12 14.08
CA GLU A 16 13.26 31.99 13.77
C GLU A 16 12.63 30.65 14.17
N SER A 17 12.02 30.59 15.36
CA SER A 17 11.28 29.41 15.84
C SER A 17 10.06 29.13 14.97
N LEU A 18 9.35 30.17 14.53
CA LEU A 18 8.18 30.04 13.65
C LEU A 18 8.57 29.50 12.27
N VAL A 19 9.67 30.01 11.68
CA VAL A 19 10.20 29.53 10.40
C VAL A 19 10.68 28.09 10.53
N ALA A 20 11.43 27.76 11.58
CA ALA A 20 11.87 26.39 11.85
C ALA A 20 10.67 25.43 12.00
N LEU A 21 9.63 25.83 12.73
CA LEU A 21 8.41 25.04 12.88
C LEU A 21 7.67 24.86 11.55
N ALA A 22 7.57 25.91 10.73
CA ALA A 22 6.91 25.83 9.43
C ALA A 22 7.62 24.86 8.49
N ILE A 23 8.97 24.93 8.42
CA ILE A 23 9.78 24.02 7.63
C ILE A 23 9.63 22.58 8.15
N PHE A 24 9.72 22.39 9.47
CA PHE A 24 9.56 21.08 10.08
C PHE A 24 8.18 20.47 9.83
N SER A 25 7.13 21.28 10.00
CA SER A 25 5.74 20.88 9.71
C SER A 25 5.56 20.52 8.25
N MET A 26 6.19 21.25 7.33
CA MET A 26 6.12 20.98 5.90
C MET A 26 6.79 19.64 5.57
N ILE A 27 8.01 19.42 6.06
CA ILE A 27 8.76 18.18 5.83
C ILE A 27 8.00 16.97 6.43
N THR A 28 7.53 17.08 7.67
CA THR A 28 6.80 15.99 8.32
C THR A 28 5.47 15.68 7.63
N SER A 29 4.77 16.70 7.12
CA SER A 29 3.53 16.51 6.37
C SER A 29 3.77 15.80 5.03
N LEU A 30 4.84 16.16 4.32
CA LEU A 30 5.25 15.48 3.09
C LEU A 30 5.62 14.02 3.36
N LEU A 31 6.45 13.75 4.37
CA LEU A 31 6.83 12.39 4.75
C LEU A 31 5.61 11.55 5.15
N LEU A 32 4.70 12.10 5.95
CA LEU A 32 3.50 11.40 6.38
C LEU A 32 2.60 11.05 5.18
N SER A 33 2.45 11.98 4.23
CA SER A 33 1.70 11.74 3.00
C SER A 33 2.28 10.53 2.24
N GLU A 34 3.59 10.52 1.99
CA GLU A 34 4.27 9.43 1.29
C GLU A 34 4.12 8.09 2.02
N ILE A 35 4.24 8.06 3.34
CA ILE A 35 4.04 6.83 4.14
C ILE A 35 2.61 6.30 3.98
N ILE A 36 1.61 7.18 4.04
CA ILE A 36 0.20 6.79 3.87
C ILE A 36 -0.04 6.27 2.43
N HIS A 37 0.57 6.90 1.43
CA HIS A 37 0.49 6.44 0.04
C HIS A 37 1.15 5.07 -0.14
N ALA A 38 2.37 4.89 0.37
CA ALA A 38 3.11 3.63 0.32
C ALA A 38 2.33 2.50 0.99
N ARG A 39 1.76 2.74 2.19
CA ARG A 39 0.98 1.73 2.91
C ARG A 39 -0.26 1.29 2.13
N ARG A 40 -1.01 2.24 1.56
CA ARG A 40 -2.18 1.93 0.72
C ARG A 40 -1.80 1.14 -0.53
N TRP A 41 -0.66 1.45 -1.14
CA TRP A 41 -0.18 0.70 -2.30
C TRP A 41 0.25 -0.72 -1.90
N GLN A 42 0.98 -0.86 -0.80
CA GLN A 42 1.41 -2.14 -0.26
C GLN A 42 0.23 -3.04 0.11
N GLU A 43 -0.81 -2.52 0.76
CA GLU A 43 -2.02 -3.29 1.09
C GLU A 43 -2.73 -3.81 -0.18
N LYS A 44 -2.80 -3.01 -1.24
CA LYS A 44 -3.37 -3.46 -2.53
C LYS A 44 -2.54 -4.57 -3.14
N GLU A 45 -1.22 -4.44 -3.10
CA GLU A 45 -0.32 -5.43 -3.69
C GLU A 45 -0.33 -6.74 -2.90
N TRP A 46 -0.38 -6.67 -1.57
CA TRP A 46 -0.58 -7.83 -0.71
C TRP A 46 -1.87 -8.57 -1.01
N LYS A 47 -2.99 -7.86 -1.23
CA LYS A 47 -4.25 -8.51 -1.62
C LYS A 47 -4.10 -9.28 -2.93
N LYS A 48 -3.46 -8.69 -3.95
CA LYS A 48 -3.21 -9.40 -5.22
C LYS A 48 -2.34 -10.64 -5.02
N GLN A 49 -1.30 -10.54 -4.20
CA GLN A 49 -0.44 -11.67 -3.86
C GLN A 49 -1.21 -12.78 -3.14
N GLU A 50 -2.12 -12.42 -2.23
CA GLU A 50 -2.97 -13.39 -1.54
C GLU A 50 -3.89 -14.12 -2.53
N VAL A 51 -4.51 -13.43 -3.48
CA VAL A 51 -5.29 -14.07 -4.55
C VAL A 51 -4.44 -15.05 -5.36
N LEU A 52 -3.22 -14.67 -5.74
CA LEU A 52 -2.32 -15.55 -6.49
C LEU A 52 -1.87 -16.78 -5.68
N LEU A 53 -1.63 -16.62 -4.38
CA LEU A 53 -1.29 -17.73 -3.48
C LEU A 53 -2.46 -18.71 -3.36
N VAL A 54 -3.68 -18.22 -3.15
CA VAL A 54 -4.88 -19.05 -3.09
C VAL A 54 -5.13 -19.73 -4.44
N ALA A 55 -4.96 -19.02 -5.56
CA ALA A 55 -5.04 -19.60 -6.90
C ALA A 55 -4.04 -20.75 -7.10
N LYS A 56 -2.77 -20.54 -6.71
CA LYS A 56 -1.73 -21.58 -6.76
C LYS A 56 -2.10 -22.78 -5.89
N MET A 57 -2.56 -22.55 -4.65
CA MET A 57 -2.99 -23.63 -3.75
C MET A 57 -4.18 -24.41 -4.32
N ALA A 58 -5.17 -23.75 -4.91
CA ALA A 58 -6.33 -24.39 -5.54
C ALA A 58 -5.91 -25.30 -6.72
N VAL A 59 -4.95 -24.84 -7.52
CA VAL A 59 -4.37 -25.65 -8.61
C VAL A 59 -3.62 -26.86 -8.05
N GLN A 60 -2.73 -26.65 -7.08
CA GLN A 60 -1.89 -27.71 -6.48
C GLN A 60 -2.71 -28.79 -5.76
N THR A 61 -3.74 -28.38 -5.02
CA THR A 61 -4.64 -29.29 -4.29
C THR A 61 -5.71 -29.91 -5.19
N ARG A 62 -5.70 -29.62 -6.49
CA ARG A 62 -6.65 -30.09 -7.50
C ARG A 62 -8.12 -29.72 -7.22
N GLN A 63 -8.36 -28.73 -6.38
CA GLN A 63 -9.71 -28.24 -6.08
C GLN A 63 -10.24 -27.41 -7.27
N SER A 64 -11.54 -27.52 -7.56
CA SER A 64 -12.23 -26.71 -8.58
C SER A 64 -12.63 -25.33 -8.07
N GLN A 65 -12.77 -25.18 -6.75
CA GLN A 65 -13.02 -23.93 -6.07
C GLN A 65 -12.32 -23.98 -4.71
N LEU A 66 -11.72 -22.86 -4.31
CA LEU A 66 -11.11 -22.69 -3.00
C LEU A 66 -11.48 -21.31 -2.45
N ASP A 67 -12.00 -21.28 -1.24
CA ASP A 67 -12.26 -20.05 -0.49
C ASP A 67 -11.39 -20.06 0.77
N LEU A 68 -10.49 -19.09 0.87
CA LEU A 68 -9.59 -18.95 2.00
C LEU A 68 -9.45 -17.47 2.35
N ASN A 69 -9.60 -17.13 3.63
CA ASN A 69 -9.49 -15.76 4.14
C ASN A 69 -10.40 -14.73 3.43
N GLY A 70 -11.56 -15.18 2.92
CA GLY A 70 -12.48 -14.33 2.15
C GLY A 70 -12.06 -14.10 0.70
N VAL A 71 -11.05 -14.82 0.23
CA VAL A 71 -10.63 -14.87 -1.17
C VAL A 71 -11.14 -16.17 -1.79
N ALA A 72 -12.18 -16.05 -2.61
CA ALA A 72 -12.73 -17.17 -3.36
C ALA A 72 -12.16 -17.21 -4.79
N VAL A 73 -11.58 -18.34 -5.18
CA VAL A 73 -11.07 -18.58 -6.53
C VAL A 73 -11.72 -19.82 -7.14
N ARG A 74 -11.96 -19.79 -8.45
CA ARG A 74 -12.48 -20.92 -9.22
C ARG A 74 -11.47 -21.36 -10.26
N VAL A 75 -11.19 -22.66 -10.32
CA VAL A 75 -10.23 -23.25 -11.24
C VAL A 75 -10.97 -23.97 -12.36
N GLU A 76 -10.76 -23.52 -13.59
CA GLU A 76 -11.24 -24.16 -14.80
C GLU A 76 -10.09 -24.93 -15.44
N ARG A 77 -10.29 -26.24 -15.64
CA ARG A 77 -9.28 -27.13 -16.21
C ARG A 77 -9.77 -27.62 -17.56
N ASP A 78 -9.02 -27.31 -18.61
CA ASP A 78 -9.16 -27.90 -19.92
C ASP A 78 -8.05 -28.93 -20.14
N SER A 79 -8.18 -29.75 -21.17
CA SER A 79 -7.18 -30.68 -21.70
C SER A 79 -5.80 -30.03 -21.90
N ARG A 80 -5.76 -28.76 -22.35
CA ARG A 80 -4.51 -28.03 -22.66
C ARG A 80 -4.12 -26.93 -21.68
N HIS A 81 -5.05 -26.43 -20.86
CA HIS A 81 -4.81 -25.24 -20.04
C HIS A 81 -5.48 -25.33 -18.67
N ILE A 82 -4.99 -24.54 -17.72
CA ILE A 82 -5.62 -24.29 -16.43
C ILE A 82 -5.80 -22.78 -16.30
N ARG A 83 -7.04 -22.35 -16.03
CA ARG A 83 -7.41 -20.95 -15.77
C ARG A 83 -7.91 -20.83 -14.34
N VAL A 84 -7.52 -19.78 -13.64
CA VAL A 84 -8.05 -19.45 -12.31
C VAL A 84 -8.72 -18.10 -12.37
N LEU A 85 -9.96 -18.05 -11.90
CA LEU A 85 -10.83 -16.88 -11.90
C LEU A 85 -11.07 -16.42 -10.47
N HIS A 86 -11.02 -15.11 -10.27
CA HIS A 86 -11.43 -14.44 -9.03
C HIS A 86 -12.41 -13.31 -9.40
N ASN A 87 -13.61 -13.31 -8.82
CA ASN A 87 -14.68 -12.35 -9.15
C ASN A 87 -14.99 -12.20 -10.65
N GLY A 88 -14.79 -13.27 -11.43
CA GLY A 88 -15.00 -13.27 -12.88
C GLY A 88 -13.81 -12.80 -13.72
N GLU A 89 -12.73 -12.33 -13.09
CA GLU A 89 -11.48 -11.96 -13.76
C GLU A 89 -10.46 -13.10 -13.71
N GLU A 90 -9.73 -13.32 -14.81
CA GLU A 90 -8.65 -14.31 -14.85
C GLU A 90 -7.41 -13.79 -14.11
N VAL A 91 -6.98 -14.53 -13.08
CA VAL A 91 -5.83 -14.18 -12.23
C VAL A 91 -4.61 -15.07 -12.47
N LEU A 92 -4.78 -16.24 -13.07
CA LEU A 92 -3.71 -17.16 -13.39
C LEU A 92 -4.07 -18.01 -14.62
N TYR A 93 -3.12 -18.12 -15.55
CA TYR A 93 -3.20 -18.98 -16.73
C TYR A 93 -1.96 -19.87 -16.78
N VAL A 94 -2.15 -21.17 -16.99
CA VAL A 94 -1.07 -22.15 -17.12
C VAL A 94 -1.36 -23.06 -18.31
N GLU A 95 -0.41 -23.18 -19.22
CA GLU A 95 -0.43 -24.14 -20.32
C GLU A 95 0.14 -25.48 -19.85
N LYS A 96 -0.50 -26.58 -20.24
CA LYS A 96 -0.04 -27.94 -19.91
C LYS A 96 0.89 -28.41 -21.02
N GLU A 97 2.15 -28.64 -20.69
CA GLU A 97 3.12 -29.32 -21.55
C GLU A 97 2.77 -30.80 -21.76
#